data_AF-A0A1X7UIC7-F1
#
_entry.id   AF-A0A1X7UIC7-F1
#
_cell.length_a   1.000
_cell.length_b   1.000
_cell.length_c   1.000
_cell.angle_alpha   90.00
_cell.angle_beta   90.00
_cell.angle_gamma   90.00
#
_symmetry.space_group_name_H-M   'P 1'
#
loop_
_entity.id
_entity.type
_entity.pdbx_description
1 polymer ?
#
loop_
_entity_poly.entity_id
_entity_poly.type
_entity_poly.pdbx_seq_one_letter_code
_entity_poly.pdbx_strand_id
1 'polypeptide(L)'
;MNGLIPRVHENAGKTPNQALTYDNILRDLVFTRNYAKVHGFNLPGSIPGMKSYKNKFLPCSTSKSQVYLENAKSCEELQVKACVETTFNMLWQCYVPYIEKMKPMSDWYATCKKISGLIIRSNNMQSDETINE
;
A
#
# COMPACT_ATOMS: atom_id res chain seq x y z
N MET A 1 46.92 -29.57 28.29
CA MET A 1 46.79 -28.18 27.83
C MET A 1 45.39 -28.04 27.29
N ASN A 2 44.53 -27.27 27.95
CA ASN A 2 43.13 -27.15 27.57
C ASN A 2 42.89 -25.70 27.18
N GLY A 3 43.01 -25.41 25.87
CA GLY A 3 42.93 -24.05 25.33
C GLY A 3 41.51 -23.48 25.36
N LEU A 4 41.40 -22.17 25.12
CA LEU A 4 40.12 -21.48 25.01
C LEU A 4 39.33 -22.02 23.80
N ILE A 5 38.21 -22.70 24.07
CA ILE A 5 37.30 -23.20 23.03
C ILE A 5 36.39 -22.05 22.57
N PRO A 6 36.29 -21.75 21.26
CA PRO A 6 35.37 -20.73 20.77
C PRO A 6 33.91 -21.04 21.12
N ARG A 7 33.16 -20.05 21.61
CA ARG A 7 31.74 -20.20 21.92
C ARG A 7 30.91 -20.27 20.63
N VAL A 8 30.63 -21.48 20.16
CA VAL A 8 29.66 -21.73 19.08
C VAL A 8 28.25 -21.48 19.62
N HIS A 9 27.43 -20.73 18.88
CA HIS A 9 26.01 -20.55 19.20
C HIS A 9 25.23 -21.81 18.80
N GLU A 10 24.34 -22.29 19.66
CA GLU A 10 23.47 -23.47 19.41
C GLU A 10 22.60 -23.39 18.14
N ASN A 11 22.45 -22.21 17.54
CA ASN A 11 21.73 -21.97 16.28
C ASN A 11 22.65 -21.77 15.07
N ALA A 12 23.97 -21.96 15.22
CA ALA A 12 24.90 -21.95 14.09
C ALA A 12 24.47 -22.99 13.04
N GLY A 13 24.31 -22.56 11.79
CA GLY A 13 23.83 -23.40 10.69
C GLY A 13 22.33 -23.75 10.71
N LYS A 14 21.54 -23.27 11.68
CA LYS A 14 20.09 -23.51 11.75
C LYS A 14 19.30 -22.30 11.25
N THR A 15 18.44 -22.51 10.25
CA THR A 15 17.45 -21.50 9.84
C THR A 15 16.43 -21.28 10.97
N PRO A 16 16.09 -20.04 11.36
CA PRO A 16 15.08 -19.79 12.37
C PRO A 16 13.70 -20.34 11.98
N ASN A 17 12.97 -20.94 12.93
CA ASN A 17 11.59 -21.45 12.74
C ASN A 17 10.55 -20.37 12.36
N GLN A 18 10.95 -19.10 12.33
CA GLN A 18 10.13 -17.96 11.92
C GLN A 18 10.72 -17.19 10.71
N ALA A 19 11.72 -17.75 10.03
CA ALA A 19 12.27 -17.16 8.81
C ALA A 19 11.20 -17.09 7.71
N LEU A 20 11.23 -16.03 6.90
CA LEU A 20 10.37 -15.96 5.72
C LEU A 20 10.89 -16.91 4.65
N THR A 21 10.04 -17.87 4.25
CA THR A 21 10.26 -18.68 3.06
C THR A 21 9.97 -17.88 1.79
N TYR A 22 10.54 -18.31 0.67
CA TYR A 22 10.25 -17.75 -0.64
C TYR A 22 8.74 -17.77 -0.96
N ASP A 23 8.06 -18.87 -0.62
CA ASP A 23 6.63 -19.06 -0.91
C ASP A 23 5.73 -18.12 -0.10
N ASN A 24 6.12 -17.78 1.13
CA ASN A 24 5.42 -16.75 1.92
C ASN A 24 5.59 -15.37 1.28
N ILE A 25 6.82 -15.00 0.89
CA ILE A 25 7.09 -13.74 0.17
C ILE A 25 6.27 -13.68 -1.12
N LEU A 26 6.28 -14.75 -1.92
CA LEU A 26 5.55 -14.79 -3.18
C LEU A 26 4.04 -14.68 -2.97
N ARG A 27 3.48 -15.34 -1.94
CA ARG A 27 2.06 -15.26 -1.58
C ARG A 27 1.65 -13.83 -1.23
N ASP A 28 2.36 -13.16 -0.32
CA ASP A 28 2.06 -11.79 0.10
C ASP A 28 2.10 -10.79 -1.08
N LEU A 29 3.07 -10.96 -1.99
CA LEU A 29 3.21 -10.12 -3.18
C LEU A 29 2.15 -10.41 -4.27
N VAL A 30 1.78 -11.68 -4.45
CA VAL A 30 0.68 -12.07 -5.35
C VAL A 30 -0.66 -11.56 -4.79
N PHE A 31 -0.90 -11.69 -3.48
CA PHE A 31 -2.08 -11.12 -2.82
C PHE A 31 -2.14 -9.61 -3.05
N THR A 32 -1.07 -8.88 -2.72
CA THR A 32 -1.03 -7.41 -2.88
C THR A 32 -1.28 -6.97 -4.33
N ARG A 33 -0.71 -7.69 -5.32
CA ARG A 33 -0.95 -7.45 -6.74
C ARG A 33 -2.39 -7.74 -7.17
N ASN A 34 -3.00 -8.81 -6.65
CA ASN A 34 -4.38 -9.19 -6.94
C ASN A 34 -5.38 -8.23 -6.29
N TYR A 35 -5.14 -7.82 -5.04
CA TYR A 35 -5.88 -6.77 -4.36
C TYR A 35 -5.91 -5.48 -5.19
N ALA A 36 -4.74 -5.02 -5.65
CA ALA A 36 -4.64 -3.87 -6.55
C ALA A 36 -5.14 -4.14 -7.98
N LYS A 37 -5.54 -5.37 -8.34
CA LYS A 37 -6.26 -5.68 -9.59
C LYS A 37 -7.78 -5.57 -9.41
N VAL A 38 -8.30 -5.83 -8.21
CA VAL A 38 -9.73 -5.75 -7.90
C VAL A 38 -10.13 -4.35 -7.42
N HIS A 39 -9.36 -3.77 -6.50
CA HIS A 39 -9.69 -2.51 -5.82
C HIS A 39 -8.88 -1.30 -6.31
N GLY A 40 -7.84 -1.51 -7.12
CA GLY A 40 -6.92 -0.47 -7.56
C GLY A 40 -7.29 0.17 -8.91
N PHE A 41 -7.22 1.49 -8.98
CA PHE A 41 -7.47 2.29 -10.18
C PHE A 41 -6.16 2.68 -10.88
N ASN A 42 -6.26 3.05 -12.16
CA ASN A 42 -5.20 3.81 -12.85
C ASN A 42 -5.65 5.27 -12.95
N LEU A 43 -4.74 6.25 -12.85
CA LEU A 43 -5.11 7.67 -12.90
C LEU A 43 -5.77 8.05 -14.24
N PRO A 44 -6.83 8.89 -14.25
CA PRO A 44 -7.46 9.40 -15.45
C PRO A 44 -6.59 10.46 -16.16
N GLY A 45 -5.55 9.98 -16.85
CA GLY A 45 -4.59 10.80 -17.61
C GLY A 45 -4.02 10.10 -18.85
N SER A 46 -4.60 8.98 -19.26
CA SER A 46 -4.14 8.20 -20.43
C SER A 46 -4.46 8.92 -21.74
N ILE A 47 -3.50 9.67 -22.28
CA ILE A 47 -3.53 10.14 -23.66
C ILE A 47 -3.47 8.90 -24.59
N PRO A 48 -4.41 8.71 -25.53
CA PRO A 48 -4.38 7.59 -26.47
C PRO A 48 -3.04 7.50 -27.22
N GLY A 49 -2.46 6.30 -27.26
CA GLY A 49 -1.13 6.06 -27.84
C GLY A 49 0.06 6.26 -26.88
N MET A 50 -0.11 6.99 -25.77
CA MET A 50 0.95 7.15 -24.76
C MET A 50 0.82 6.09 -23.65
N LYS A 51 1.93 5.46 -23.26
CA LYS A 51 1.99 4.45 -22.19
C LYS A 51 1.80 5.13 -20.82
N SER A 52 0.55 5.33 -20.41
CA SER A 52 0.21 5.78 -19.06
C SER A 52 0.89 4.90 -18.00
N TYR A 53 1.47 5.55 -16.99
CA TYR A 53 2.57 4.96 -16.22
C TYR A 53 2.06 3.96 -15.17
N LYS A 54 2.49 2.70 -15.34
CA LYS A 54 2.71 1.56 -14.41
C LYS A 54 2.05 1.49 -13.01
N ASN A 55 1.82 2.61 -12.34
CA ASN A 55 1.39 2.66 -10.95
C ASN A 55 -0.12 2.47 -10.83
N LYS A 56 -0.51 1.72 -9.79
CA LYS A 56 -1.90 1.47 -9.40
C LYS A 56 -2.18 2.18 -8.10
N PHE A 57 -3.32 2.84 -8.02
CA PHE A 57 -3.74 3.60 -6.85
C PHE A 57 -4.89 2.88 -6.16
N LEU A 58 -4.66 2.43 -4.93
CA LEU A 58 -5.71 1.98 -4.03
C LEU A 58 -6.54 3.19 -3.55
N PRO A 59 -7.82 3.00 -3.16
CA PRO A 59 -8.67 4.06 -2.65
C PRO A 59 -8.02 4.82 -1.49
N CYS A 60 -8.32 6.11 -1.37
CA CYS A 60 -7.83 6.92 -0.24
C CYS A 60 -8.34 6.42 1.12
N SER A 61 -9.48 5.72 1.13
CA SER A 61 -10.05 5.03 2.29
C SER A 61 -9.32 3.73 2.67
N THR A 62 -8.50 3.15 1.78
CA THR A 62 -7.82 1.87 2.01
C THR A 62 -6.52 2.04 2.78
N SER A 63 -6.45 1.42 3.95
CA SER A 63 -5.26 1.28 4.79
C SER A 63 -4.39 0.10 4.35
N LYS A 64 -3.05 0.19 4.48
CA LYS A 64 -2.18 -0.99 4.28
C LYS A 64 -2.44 -2.06 5.35
N SER A 65 -2.81 -1.66 6.56
CA SER A 65 -3.23 -2.56 7.63
C SER A 65 -4.55 -3.27 7.30
N GLN A 66 -5.49 -2.62 6.59
CA GLN A 66 -6.70 -3.30 6.09
C GLN A 66 -6.33 -4.38 5.06
N VAL A 67 -5.51 -4.05 4.07
CA VAL A 67 -5.04 -5.04 3.06
C VAL A 67 -4.25 -6.18 3.74
N TYR A 68 -3.47 -5.88 4.78
CA TYR A 68 -2.80 -6.89 5.59
C TYR A 68 -3.78 -7.78 6.36
N LEU A 69 -4.84 -7.23 6.98
CA LEU A 69 -5.87 -8.01 7.67
C LEU A 69 -6.64 -8.92 6.70
N GLU A 70 -6.87 -8.48 5.47
CA GLU A 70 -7.45 -9.31 4.41
C GLU A 70 -6.48 -10.42 3.95
N ASN A 71 -5.17 -10.11 3.82
CA ASN A 71 -4.11 -11.11 3.55
C ASN A 71 -3.99 -12.15 4.67
N ALA A 72 -4.09 -11.71 5.93
CA ALA A 72 -4.02 -12.57 7.12
C ALA A 72 -5.19 -13.54 7.19
N LYS A 73 -6.43 -13.09 6.90
CA LYS A 73 -7.61 -13.95 6.76
C LYS A 73 -7.44 -14.97 5.65
N SER A 74 -6.97 -14.54 4.47
CA SER A 74 -6.72 -15.46 3.35
C SER A 74 -5.63 -16.50 3.68
N CYS A 75 -4.65 -16.15 4.52
CA CYS A 75 -3.68 -17.11 5.05
C CYS A 75 -4.31 -18.09 6.05
N GLU A 76 -5.20 -17.62 6.93
CA GLU A 76 -5.96 -18.45 7.89
C GLU A 76 -6.88 -19.47 7.17
N GLU A 77 -7.62 -19.02 6.15
CA GLU A 77 -8.43 -19.87 5.25
C GLU A 77 -7.60 -20.96 4.56
N LEU A 78 -6.36 -20.62 4.15
CA LEU A 78 -5.39 -21.54 3.55
C LEU A 78 -4.57 -22.35 4.57
N GLN A 79 -4.86 -22.24 5.87
CA GLN A 79 -4.14 -22.88 6.99
C GLN A 79 -2.62 -22.62 7.00
N VAL A 80 -2.18 -21.47 6.47
CA VAL A 80 -0.77 -21.05 6.44
C VAL A 80 -0.54 -19.87 7.38
N LYS A 81 0.64 -19.83 8.00
CA LYS A 81 1.01 -18.69 8.86
C LYS A 81 1.33 -17.45 8.02
N ALA A 82 0.56 -16.38 8.21
CA ALA A 82 0.87 -15.05 7.67
C ALA A 82 2.20 -14.51 8.23
N CYS A 83 2.90 -13.66 7.47
CA CYS A 83 3.98 -12.85 8.05
C CYS A 83 3.42 -11.75 8.98
N VAL A 84 4.26 -11.09 9.77
CA VAL A 84 3.81 -9.95 10.60
C VAL A 84 3.61 -8.69 9.75
N GLU A 85 2.69 -7.80 10.17
CA GLU A 85 2.31 -6.61 9.39
C GLU A 85 3.52 -5.74 8.99
N THR A 86 4.53 -5.61 9.85
CA THR A 86 5.75 -4.85 9.55
C THR A 86 6.53 -5.46 8.39
N THR A 87 6.61 -6.79 8.32
CA THR A 87 7.23 -7.51 7.20
C THR A 87 6.38 -7.40 5.93
N PHE A 88 5.06 -7.53 6.01
CA PHE A 88 4.16 -7.33 4.86
C PHE A 88 4.33 -5.92 4.26
N ASN A 89 4.35 -4.89 5.12
CA ASN A 89 4.58 -3.51 4.70
C ASN A 89 5.98 -3.27 4.11
N MET A 90 7.00 -4.00 4.56
CA MET A 90 8.35 -3.99 3.98
C MET A 90 8.36 -4.64 2.60
N LEU A 91 7.83 -5.86 2.46
CA LEU A 91 7.75 -6.57 1.17
C LEU A 91 7.01 -5.75 0.11
N TRP A 92 5.92 -5.10 0.48
CA TRP A 92 5.19 -4.16 -0.38
C TRP A 92 6.12 -3.06 -0.90
N GLN A 93 6.85 -2.38 -0.02
CA GLN A 93 7.74 -1.28 -0.39
C GLN A 93 8.91 -1.74 -1.27
N CYS A 94 9.49 -2.92 -1.00
CA CYS A 94 10.63 -3.44 -1.76
C CYS A 94 10.25 -3.93 -3.16
N TYR A 95 9.12 -4.65 -3.31
CA TYR A 95 8.83 -5.42 -4.52
C TYR A 95 7.61 -4.92 -5.32
N VAL A 96 6.66 -4.21 -4.68
CA VAL A 96 5.51 -3.60 -5.36
C VAL A 96 5.28 -2.11 -5.01
N PRO A 97 6.32 -1.25 -5.03
CA PRO A 97 6.18 0.18 -4.72
C PRO A 97 5.28 0.94 -5.70
N TYR A 98 5.07 0.40 -6.91
CA TYR A 98 4.12 0.92 -7.90
C TYR A 98 2.65 0.73 -7.50
N ILE A 99 2.35 0.00 -6.41
CA ILE A 99 1.02 -0.05 -5.80
C ILE A 99 0.99 0.98 -4.68
N GLU A 100 0.45 2.16 -4.97
CA GLU A 100 0.37 3.29 -4.05
C GLU A 100 -1.05 3.44 -3.48
N LYS A 101 -1.20 4.27 -2.44
CA LYS A 101 -2.52 4.81 -2.07
C LYS A 101 -2.76 6.12 -2.81
N MET A 102 -3.97 6.33 -3.29
CA MET A 102 -4.40 7.63 -3.75
C MET A 102 -4.37 8.64 -2.58
N LYS A 103 -3.62 9.73 -2.72
CA LYS A 103 -3.62 10.84 -1.74
C LYS A 103 -4.91 11.67 -1.93
N PRO A 104 -5.44 12.34 -0.89
CA PRO A 104 -6.49 13.35 -1.07
C PRO A 104 -6.08 14.36 -2.16
N MET A 105 -7.01 14.68 -3.07
CA MET A 105 -6.77 15.56 -4.23
C MET A 105 -5.63 15.15 -5.19
N SER A 106 -5.15 13.90 -5.18
CA SER A 106 -4.21 13.42 -6.21
C SER A 106 -4.90 13.18 -7.56
N ASP A 107 -6.09 12.57 -7.54
CA ASP A 107 -7.02 12.66 -8.67
C ASP A 107 -7.85 13.94 -8.56
N TRP A 108 -7.42 14.95 -9.31
CA TRP A 108 -8.39 15.77 -10.02
C TRP A 108 -7.85 16.08 -11.41
N TYR A 109 -8.63 15.74 -12.42
CA TYR A 109 -8.48 16.33 -13.75
C TYR A 109 -8.57 17.86 -13.65
N ALA A 110 -7.80 18.61 -14.46
CA ALA A 110 -7.59 20.06 -14.28
C ALA A 110 -8.90 20.88 -14.20
N THR A 111 -9.93 20.47 -14.95
CA THR A 111 -11.27 21.09 -14.90
C THR A 111 -11.95 20.90 -13.53
N CYS A 112 -11.79 19.74 -12.88
CA CYS A 112 -12.48 19.42 -11.63
C CYS A 112 -12.07 20.37 -10.50
N LYS A 113 -10.77 20.55 -10.21
CA LYS A 113 -10.34 21.54 -9.20
C LYS A 113 -10.35 23.00 -9.66
N LYS A 114 -10.50 23.30 -10.96
CA LYS A 114 -10.98 24.62 -11.41
C LYS A 114 -12.42 24.86 -10.94
N ILE A 115 -13.31 23.88 -11.10
CA ILE A 115 -14.70 23.95 -10.62
C ILE A 115 -14.74 24.01 -9.08
N SER A 116 -14.02 23.14 -8.37
CA SER A 116 -13.95 23.21 -6.90
C SER A 116 -13.40 24.55 -6.40
N GLY A 117 -12.40 25.13 -7.08
CA GLY A 117 -11.88 26.46 -6.77
C GLY A 117 -12.88 27.59 -7.02
N LEU A 118 -13.79 27.45 -7.99
CA LEU A 118 -14.91 28.39 -8.17
C LEU A 118 -15.97 28.23 -7.08
N ILE A 119 -16.35 26.99 -6.73
CA ILE A 119 -17.31 26.69 -5.67
C ILE A 119 -16.83 27.28 -4.32
N ILE A 120 -15.58 27.03 -3.94
CA ILE A 120 -15.00 27.55 -2.68
C ILE A 120 -15.03 29.09 -2.66
N ARG A 121 -14.66 29.76 -3.77
CA ARG A 121 -14.72 31.23 -3.86
C ARG A 121 -16.14 31.76 -3.74
N SER A 122 -17.10 31.14 -4.41
CA SER A 122 -18.51 31.54 -4.36
C SER A 122 -19.10 31.38 -2.96
N ASN A 123 -18.71 30.33 -2.23
CA ASN A 123 -19.19 30.07 -0.88
C ASN A 123 -18.60 31.06 0.13
N ASN A 124 -17.33 31.45 -0.04
CA ASN A 124 -16.68 32.46 0.80
C ASN A 124 -17.24 33.88 0.58
N MET A 125 -17.67 34.22 -0.65
CA MET A 125 -18.30 35.51 -0.92
C MET A 125 -19.63 35.68 -0.17
N GLN A 126 -20.43 34.62 -0.05
CA GLN A 126 -21.67 34.66 0.72
C GLN A 126 -21.44 34.83 2.24
N SER A 127 -20.33 34.31 2.79
CA SER A 127 -20.02 34.51 4.21
C SER A 127 -19.60 35.95 4.55
N ASP A 128 -18.92 36.66 3.64
CA ASP A 128 -18.53 38.06 3.86
C ASP A 128 -19.73 39.02 3.75
N GLU A 129 -20.74 38.68 2.93
CA GLU A 129 -21.98 39.47 2.80
C GLU A 129 -22.88 39.41 4.05
N THR A 130 -22.71 38.42 4.94
CA THR A 130 -23.58 38.22 6.12
C THR A 130 -23.06 38.91 7.39
N ILE A 131 -22.12 39.86 7.28
CA ILE A 131 -21.45 40.50 8.43
C ILE A 131 -21.89 41.97 8.64
N ASN A 132 -22.76 42.52 7.77
CA ASN A 132 -23.21 43.92 7.80
C ASN A 132 -24.75 44.08 7.98
N GLU A 133 -25.31 43.51 9.05
CA GLU A 133 -26.60 43.93 9.65
C GLU A 133 -26.48 44.01 11.18
#